data_AF-A0A7V3W1A6-F1
#
_entry.id   AF-A0A7V3W1A6-F1
#
_cell.length_a   1.000
_cell.length_b   1.000
_cell.length_c   1.000
_cell.angle_alpha   90.00
_cell.angle_beta   90.00
_cell.angle_gamma   90.00
#
_symmetry.space_group_name_H-M   'P 1'
#
loop_
_entity.id
_entity.type
_entity.pdbx_description
1 polymer ?
#
loop_
_entity_poly.entity_id
_entity_poly.type
_entity_poly.pdbx_seq_one_letter_code
_entity_poly.pdbx_strand_id
1 'polypeptide(L)'
;MRPRSLLDRQYVIDAMTVGDTWRMFRIMAEFVEGFEHLADLPPAVSIFGSARVGPESQEYQMAERLARMLVERGYAVITGGGPGIMEAANKGAAEAGGQSVGLNIELPFEQKPNPYANLQLNFRYFFVRKVMFVKYAIAYVVMPGGFG
;
A
#
# COMPACT_ATOMS: atom_id res chain seq x y z
N MET A 1 20.14 -15.48 -49.42
CA MET A 1 19.51 -14.72 -48.31
C MET A 1 20.62 -14.06 -47.52
N ARG A 2 20.78 -12.73 -47.60
CA ARG A 2 21.78 -12.01 -46.79
C ARG A 2 21.22 -11.79 -45.38
N PRO A 3 22.03 -11.94 -44.31
CA PRO A 3 21.59 -11.65 -42.95
C PRO A 3 21.26 -10.17 -42.81
N ARG A 4 20.12 -9.85 -42.18
CA ARG A 4 19.70 -8.46 -41.88
C ARG A 4 20.76 -7.78 -41.02
N SER A 5 21.19 -6.61 -41.46
CA SER A 5 22.21 -5.78 -40.81
C SER A 5 21.72 -5.19 -39.49
N LEU A 6 22.67 -4.95 -38.57
CA LEU A 6 22.54 -4.28 -37.26
C LEU A 6 21.99 -2.83 -37.30
N LEU A 7 21.52 -2.35 -38.45
CA LEU A 7 21.04 -0.98 -38.70
C LEU A 7 19.55 -0.78 -38.39
N ASP A 8 18.78 -1.86 -38.13
CA ASP A 8 17.33 -1.78 -37.84
C ASP A 8 16.99 -1.29 -36.41
N ARG A 9 17.98 -0.88 -35.58
CA ARG A 9 17.75 -0.30 -34.23
C ARG A 9 17.86 1.23 -34.23
N GLN A 10 17.28 1.89 -35.24
CA GLN A 10 17.52 3.32 -35.47
C GLN A 10 16.63 4.27 -34.65
N TYR A 11 15.60 3.79 -33.95
CA TYR A 11 14.74 4.64 -33.13
C TYR A 11 14.86 4.29 -31.64
N VAL A 12 15.01 5.32 -30.79
CA VAL A 12 14.96 5.20 -29.31
C VAL A 12 13.66 4.52 -28.85
N ILE A 13 12.60 4.63 -29.66
CA ILE A 13 11.29 4.00 -29.45
C ILE A 13 11.36 2.47 -29.57
N ASP A 14 12.23 1.93 -30.45
CA ASP A 14 12.45 0.47 -30.59
C ASP A 14 13.37 -0.10 -29.49
N ALA A 15 14.09 0.78 -28.77
CA ALA A 15 14.96 0.43 -27.65
C ALA A 15 14.26 0.51 -26.28
N MET A 16 13.04 1.06 -26.22
CA MET A 16 12.12 0.74 -25.13
C MET A 16 11.76 -0.72 -25.30
N THR A 17 12.45 -1.60 -24.59
CA THR A 17 12.15 -3.03 -24.66
C THR A 17 10.64 -3.19 -24.40
N VAL A 18 9.95 -4.08 -25.10
CA VAL A 18 8.50 -4.30 -24.90
C VAL A 18 8.15 -4.47 -23.40
N GLY A 19 9.10 -5.01 -22.62
CA GLY A 19 9.04 -5.07 -21.17
C GLY A 19 8.96 -3.70 -20.47
N ASP A 20 9.71 -2.69 -20.91
CA ASP A 20 9.67 -1.33 -20.35
C ASP A 20 8.36 -0.60 -20.68
N THR A 21 7.82 -0.77 -21.89
CA THR A 21 6.50 -0.23 -22.24
C THR A 21 5.40 -0.87 -21.40
N TRP A 22 5.41 -2.21 -21.26
CA TRP A 22 4.45 -2.90 -20.40
C TRP A 22 4.57 -2.50 -18.92
N ARG A 23 5.79 -2.30 -18.43
CA ARG A 23 6.03 -1.75 -17.08
C ARG A 23 5.41 -0.38 -16.92
N MET A 24 5.56 0.52 -17.89
CA MET A 24 4.94 1.85 -17.84
C MET A 24 3.41 1.75 -17.78
N PHE A 25 2.79 0.91 -18.62
CA PHE A 25 1.35 0.68 -18.56
C PHE A 25 0.90 0.15 -17.20
N ARG A 26 1.65 -0.79 -16.62
CA ARG A 26 1.35 -1.32 -15.29
C ARG A 26 1.49 -0.26 -14.19
N ILE A 27 2.54 0.57 -14.24
CA ILE A 27 2.74 1.68 -13.30
C ILE A 27 1.54 2.65 -13.38
N MET A 28 1.12 3.02 -14.59
CA MET A 28 -0.04 3.87 -14.80
C MET A 28 -1.32 3.21 -14.27
N ALA A 29 -1.52 1.91 -14.52
CA ALA A 29 -2.66 1.18 -14.00
C ALA A 29 -2.70 1.18 -12.46
N GLU A 30 -1.58 0.92 -11.78
CA GLU A 30 -1.52 0.98 -10.30
C GLU A 30 -1.81 2.40 -9.77
N PHE A 31 -1.45 3.46 -10.51
CA PHE A 31 -1.83 4.83 -10.16
C PHE A 31 -3.33 5.08 -10.34
N VAL A 32 -3.91 4.68 -11.47
CA VAL A 32 -5.34 4.85 -11.76
C VAL A 32 -6.17 4.11 -10.72
N GLU A 33 -5.87 2.83 -10.49
CA GLU A 33 -6.57 2.01 -9.51
C GLU A 33 -6.48 2.63 -8.10
N GLY A 34 -5.28 3.05 -7.69
CA GLY A 34 -5.11 3.72 -6.40
C GLY A 34 -5.86 5.04 -6.31
N PHE A 35 -5.92 5.81 -7.39
CA PHE A 35 -6.63 7.09 -7.36
C PHE A 35 -8.14 6.94 -7.32
N GLU A 36 -8.69 5.99 -8.06
CA GLU A 36 -10.14 5.73 -8.10
C GLU A 36 -10.64 5.16 -6.77
N HIS A 37 -9.98 4.14 -6.22
CA HIS A 37 -10.46 3.46 -5.02
C HIS A 37 -10.28 4.28 -3.73
N LEU A 38 -9.32 5.22 -3.73
CA LEU A 38 -9.04 6.06 -2.57
C LEU A 38 -9.67 7.46 -2.68
N ALA A 39 -10.29 7.81 -3.82
CA ALA A 39 -10.84 9.14 -4.08
C ALA A 39 -11.85 9.60 -3.03
N ASP A 40 -12.73 8.69 -2.59
CA ASP A 40 -13.85 8.98 -1.70
C ASP A 40 -13.56 8.68 -0.22
N LEU A 41 -12.28 8.48 0.13
CA LEU A 41 -11.93 8.29 1.54
C LEU A 41 -12.25 9.56 2.34
N PRO A 42 -12.84 9.41 3.55
CA PRO A 42 -12.84 10.51 4.51
C PRO A 42 -11.39 10.86 4.89
N PRO A 43 -11.15 11.98 5.60
CA PRO A 43 -9.80 12.32 6.07
C PRO A 43 -9.13 11.11 6.72
N ALA A 44 -7.95 10.73 6.27
CA ALA A 44 -7.33 9.47 6.68
C ALA A 44 -6.00 9.69 7.42
N VAL A 45 -5.66 8.72 8.27
CA VAL A 45 -4.36 8.67 8.95
C VAL A 45 -3.62 7.41 8.50
N SER A 46 -2.39 7.60 8.03
CA SER A 46 -1.50 6.50 7.68
C SER A 46 -0.74 6.02 8.92
N ILE A 47 -0.84 4.74 9.26
CA ILE A 47 -0.17 4.12 10.41
C ILE A 47 0.88 3.13 9.92
N PHE A 48 2.11 3.32 10.41
CA PHE A 48 3.26 2.46 10.14
C PHE A 48 3.78 1.82 11.43
N GLY A 49 4.40 0.64 11.31
CA GLY A 49 5.05 -0.02 12.42
C GLY A 49 5.51 -1.43 12.09
N SER A 50 5.98 -2.14 13.10
CA SER A 50 6.53 -3.49 12.96
C SER A 50 5.52 -4.50 12.42
N ALA A 51 5.94 -5.28 11.42
CA ALA A 51 5.22 -6.45 10.92
C ALA A 51 5.41 -7.71 11.80
N ARG A 52 6.20 -7.63 12.87
CA ARG A 52 6.64 -8.80 13.67
C ARG A 52 6.03 -8.87 15.06
N VAL A 53 5.31 -7.83 15.45
CA VAL A 53 4.73 -7.68 16.78
C VAL A 53 3.41 -8.48 16.85
N GLY A 54 3.17 -9.20 17.94
CA GLY A 54 1.95 -10.02 18.11
C GLY A 54 0.86 -9.33 18.97
N PRO A 55 -0.37 -9.89 19.00
CA PRO A 55 -1.51 -9.32 19.73
C PRO A 55 -1.32 -9.08 21.23
N GLU A 56 -0.50 -9.91 21.88
CA GLU A 56 -0.20 -9.82 23.32
C GLU A 56 0.71 -8.63 23.68
N SER A 57 1.35 -8.01 22.69
CA SER A 57 2.25 -6.89 22.93
C SER A 57 1.50 -5.60 23.25
N GLN A 58 2.15 -4.72 24.01
CA GLN A 58 1.62 -3.41 24.32
C GLN A 58 1.47 -2.55 23.06
N GLU A 59 2.41 -2.65 22.11
CA GLU A 59 2.42 -1.87 20.88
C GLU A 59 1.26 -2.27 19.95
N TYR A 60 0.95 -3.55 19.84
CA TYR A 60 -0.21 -4.03 19.07
C TYR A 60 -1.50 -3.46 19.65
N GLN A 61 -1.73 -3.65 20.94
CA GLN A 61 -2.95 -3.17 21.59
C GLN A 61 -3.06 -1.65 21.54
N MET A 62 -1.92 -0.93 21.59
CA MET A 62 -1.89 0.52 21.43
C MET A 62 -2.28 0.95 20.02
N ALA A 63 -1.78 0.27 18.98
CA ALA A 63 -2.16 0.52 17.58
C ALA A 63 -3.66 0.27 17.35
N GLU A 64 -4.20 -0.84 17.89
CA GLU A 64 -5.62 -1.18 17.80
C GLU A 64 -6.50 -0.11 18.45
N ARG A 65 -6.19 0.29 19.70
CA ARG A 65 -6.94 1.35 20.41
C ARG A 65 -6.84 2.69 19.69
N LEU A 66 -5.66 3.06 19.20
CA LEU A 66 -5.46 4.30 18.45
C LEU A 66 -6.33 4.34 17.20
N ALA A 67 -6.31 3.28 16.40
CA ALA A 67 -7.10 3.20 15.18
C ALA A 67 -8.61 3.29 15.44
N ARG A 68 -9.10 2.63 16.50
CA ARG A 68 -10.50 2.76 16.95
C ARG A 68 -10.84 4.21 17.28
N MET A 69 -10.01 4.89 18.09
CA MET A 69 -10.23 6.29 18.47
C MET A 69 -10.21 7.27 17.28
N LEU A 70 -9.43 6.96 16.24
CA LEU A 70 -9.40 7.71 14.99
C LEU A 70 -10.71 7.54 14.22
N VAL A 71 -11.18 6.30 14.07
CA VAL A 71 -12.47 6.02 13.40
C VAL A 71 -13.64 6.67 14.12
N GLU A 72 -13.68 6.61 15.45
CA GLU A 72 -14.71 7.28 16.27
C GLU A 72 -14.74 8.80 16.06
N ARG A 73 -13.64 9.39 15.55
CA ARG A 73 -13.53 10.82 15.21
C ARG A 73 -13.74 11.11 13.72
N GLY A 74 -14.17 10.11 12.95
CA GLY A 74 -14.46 10.24 11.53
C GLY A 74 -13.24 10.10 10.61
N TYR A 75 -12.12 9.58 11.11
CA TYR A 75 -10.94 9.34 10.28
C TYR A 75 -10.91 7.92 9.71
N ALA A 76 -10.51 7.79 8.44
CA ALA A 76 -10.10 6.49 7.89
C ALA A 76 -8.70 6.11 8.40
N VAL A 77 -8.39 4.82 8.39
CA VAL A 77 -7.07 4.30 8.74
C VAL A 77 -6.44 3.62 7.52
N ILE A 78 -5.24 4.05 7.15
CA ILE A 78 -4.46 3.48 6.06
C ILE A 78 -3.23 2.77 6.64
N THR A 79 -2.99 1.53 6.23
CA THR A 79 -1.80 0.77 6.63
C THR A 79 -1.17 0.08 5.43
N GLY A 80 -0.06 -0.61 5.65
CA GLY A 80 0.54 -1.48 4.64
C GLY A 80 -0.13 -2.84 4.43
N GLY A 81 -1.23 -3.14 5.12
CA GLY A 81 -2.02 -4.37 4.94
C GLY A 81 -1.37 -5.67 5.45
N GLY A 82 -0.14 -5.60 5.96
CA GLY A 82 0.58 -6.74 6.52
C GLY A 82 0.18 -7.09 7.96
N PRO A 83 0.90 -8.05 8.59
CA PRO A 83 0.68 -8.44 9.99
C PRO A 83 1.20 -7.39 10.99
N GLY A 84 1.05 -7.69 12.28
CA GLY A 84 1.59 -6.90 13.38
C GLY A 84 0.88 -5.57 13.57
N ILE A 85 1.63 -4.46 13.66
CA ILE A 85 1.04 -3.13 13.90
C ILE A 85 0.04 -2.74 12.82
N MET A 86 0.31 -3.12 11.57
CA MET A 86 -0.60 -2.84 10.44
C MET A 86 -1.93 -3.57 10.62
N GLU A 87 -1.87 -4.87 10.97
CA GLU A 87 -3.06 -5.66 11.29
C GLU A 87 -3.82 -5.08 12.49
N ALA A 88 -3.12 -4.74 13.58
CA ALA A 88 -3.73 -4.16 14.77
C ALA A 88 -4.51 -2.87 14.45
N ALA A 89 -3.90 -1.98 13.66
CA ALA A 89 -4.53 -0.75 13.22
C ALA A 89 -5.73 -1.03 12.32
N ASN A 90 -5.63 -1.95 11.34
CA ASN A 90 -6.76 -2.32 10.50
C ASN A 90 -7.90 -2.95 11.32
N LYS A 91 -7.56 -3.80 12.31
CA LYS A 91 -8.52 -4.42 13.23
C LYS A 91 -9.30 -3.38 14.01
N GLY A 92 -8.58 -2.47 14.69
CA GLY A 92 -9.21 -1.42 15.48
C GLY A 92 -10.13 -0.52 14.64
N ALA A 93 -9.72 -0.21 13.41
CA ALA A 93 -10.53 0.59 12.49
C ALA A 93 -11.79 -0.15 12.00
N ALA A 94 -11.64 -1.41 11.58
CA ALA A 94 -12.74 -2.21 11.04
C ALA A 94 -13.79 -2.55 12.10
N GLU A 95 -13.36 -2.95 13.31
CA GLU A 95 -14.27 -3.23 14.42
C GLU A 95 -15.04 -1.98 14.89
N ALA A 96 -14.46 -0.80 14.70
CA ALA A 96 -15.13 0.48 14.96
C ALA A 96 -16.10 0.91 13.83
N GLY A 97 -16.24 0.10 12.77
CA GLY A 97 -17.13 0.37 11.64
C GLY A 97 -16.60 1.39 10.63
N GLY A 98 -15.30 1.71 10.67
CA GLY A 98 -14.68 2.71 9.80
C GLY A 98 -14.08 2.15 8.51
N GLN A 99 -13.56 3.05 7.69
CA GLN A 99 -12.74 2.69 6.52
C GLN A 99 -11.35 2.24 6.97
N SER A 100 -11.01 0.99 6.65
CA SER A 100 -9.79 0.29 7.05
C SER A 100 -9.05 -0.17 5.79
N VAL A 101 -8.04 0.60 5.40
CA VAL A 101 -7.35 0.44 4.12
C VAL A 101 -6.05 -0.34 4.31
N GLY A 102 -5.83 -1.34 3.46
CA GLY A 102 -4.58 -2.09 3.35
C GLY A 102 -3.95 -1.86 1.99
N LEU A 103 -2.85 -1.11 1.94
CA LEU A 103 -2.03 -0.93 0.74
C LEU A 103 -0.95 -2.02 0.72
N ASN A 104 -1.26 -3.19 0.19
CA ASN A 104 -0.37 -4.35 0.14
C ASN A 104 0.75 -4.17 -0.90
N ILE A 105 1.85 -4.91 -0.73
CA ILE A 105 2.96 -4.92 -1.70
C ILE A 105 3.31 -6.36 -2.07
N GLU A 106 3.42 -6.66 -3.37
CA GLU A 106 3.92 -7.93 -3.88
C GLU A 106 5.38 -8.11 -3.46
N LEU A 107 5.64 -9.13 -2.63
CA LEU A 107 6.99 -9.52 -2.21
C LEU A 107 7.28 -10.96 -2.68
N PRO A 108 8.58 -11.33 -2.88
CA PRO A 108 8.96 -12.68 -3.26
C PRO A 108 8.53 -13.76 -2.27
N PHE A 109 8.36 -13.38 -1.00
CA PHE A 109 7.79 -14.20 0.05
C PHE A 109 6.49 -13.54 0.47
N GLU A 110 5.38 -14.23 0.23
CA GLU A 110 4.04 -13.67 0.37
C GLU A 110 3.77 -13.31 1.84
N GLN A 111 3.57 -12.02 2.12
CA GLN A 111 2.89 -11.60 3.33
C GLN A 111 1.39 -11.69 3.04
N LYS A 112 0.71 -12.59 3.73
CA LYS A 112 -0.74 -12.70 3.63
C LYS A 112 -1.36 -11.36 4.08
N PRO A 113 -2.21 -10.73 3.25
CA PRO A 113 -2.97 -9.55 3.67
C PRO A 113 -3.76 -9.86 4.94
N ASN A 114 -3.80 -8.91 5.87
CA ASN A 114 -4.56 -9.08 7.09
C ASN A 114 -6.08 -9.07 6.81
N PRO A 115 -6.90 -9.78 7.60
CA PRO A 115 -8.32 -9.94 7.32
C PRO A 115 -9.18 -8.72 7.69
N TYR A 116 -8.59 -7.68 8.28
CA TYR A 116 -9.32 -6.53 8.82
C TYR A 116 -9.30 -5.32 7.89
N ALA A 117 -8.50 -5.33 6.83
CA ALA A 117 -8.58 -4.33 5.78
C ALA A 117 -9.84 -4.59 4.93
N ASN A 118 -10.81 -3.68 5.01
CA ASN A 118 -12.06 -3.76 4.24
C ASN A 118 -11.94 -3.13 2.83
N LEU A 119 -10.92 -2.29 2.62
CA LEU A 119 -10.46 -1.86 1.31
C LEU A 119 -9.01 -2.31 1.12
N GLN A 120 -8.74 -3.14 0.12
CA GLN A 120 -7.41 -3.69 -0.14
C GLN A 120 -6.96 -3.35 -1.56
N LEU A 121 -5.74 -2.80 -1.66
CA LEU A 121 -5.09 -2.53 -2.94
C LEU A 121 -3.74 -3.25 -2.96
N ASN A 122 -3.41 -3.87 -4.08
CA ASN A 122 -2.15 -4.62 -4.23
C ASN A 122 -1.24 -3.90 -5.21
N PHE A 123 -0.06 -3.53 -4.75
CA PHE A 123 0.95 -2.85 -5.56
C PHE A 123 2.11 -3.78 -5.86
N ARG A 124 2.74 -3.65 -7.02
CA ARG A 124 4.09 -4.18 -7.24
C ARG A 124 5.15 -3.10 -7.12
N TYR A 125 4.80 -1.85 -7.43
CA TYR A 125 5.77 -0.77 -7.41
C TYR A 125 5.71 -0.01 -6.09
N PHE A 126 6.76 -0.14 -5.28
CA PHE A 126 6.89 0.54 -3.99
C PHE A 126 6.64 2.06 -4.06
N PHE A 127 7.08 2.72 -5.14
CA PHE A 127 6.93 4.16 -5.26
C PHE A 127 5.47 4.57 -5.50
N VAL A 128 4.67 3.77 -6.23
CA VAL A 128 3.24 4.03 -6.42
C VAL A 128 2.52 3.91 -5.08
N ARG A 129 2.78 2.81 -4.35
CA ARG A 129 2.27 2.60 -3.00
C ARG A 129 2.62 3.75 -2.04
N LYS A 130 3.86 4.24 -2.08
CA LYS A 130 4.31 5.38 -1.28
C LYS A 130 3.54 6.66 -1.60
N VAL A 131 3.21 6.91 -2.87
CA VAL A 131 2.37 8.05 -3.25
C VAL A 131 0.98 7.92 -2.63
N MET A 132 0.38 6.73 -2.61
CA MET A 132 -0.95 6.52 -2.03
C MET A 132 -0.99 6.79 -0.52
N PHE A 133 0.04 6.34 0.21
CA PHE A 133 0.18 6.68 1.63
C PHE A 133 0.22 8.17 1.89
N VAL A 134 0.83 8.94 0.97
CA VAL A 134 1.05 10.37 1.17
C VAL A 134 -0.11 11.23 0.70
N LYS A 135 -0.65 10.91 -0.47
CA LYS A 135 -1.71 11.69 -1.12
C LYS A 135 -3.03 11.66 -0.33
N TYR A 136 -3.35 10.52 0.27
CA TYR A 136 -4.65 10.28 0.88
C TYR A 136 -4.66 10.38 2.41
N ALA A 137 -3.52 10.68 3.03
CA ALA A 137 -3.43 10.86 4.47
C ALA A 137 -3.23 12.34 4.85
N ILE A 138 -3.93 12.77 5.88
CA ILE A 138 -3.74 14.09 6.49
C ILE A 138 -2.72 14.08 7.65
N ALA A 139 -2.40 12.89 8.16
CA ALA A 139 -1.47 12.68 9.25
C ALA A 139 -0.82 11.30 9.17
N TYR A 140 0.31 11.15 9.87
CA TYR A 140 1.07 9.91 9.95
C TYR A 140 1.36 9.56 11.40
N VAL A 141 1.19 8.29 11.74
CA VAL A 141 1.61 7.75 13.03
C VAL A 141 2.64 6.67 12.77
N VAL A 142 3.83 6.84 13.35
CA VAL A 142 4.94 5.89 13.23
C VAL A 142 5.14 5.22 14.58
N MET A 143 4.72 3.97 14.66
CA MET A 143 4.90 3.09 15.81
C MET A 143 6.28 2.40 15.74
N PRO A 144 6.78 1.80 16.84
CA PRO A 144 8.01 1.03 16.80
C PRO A 144 8.05 0.01 15.65
N GLY A 145 9.11 0.05 14.85
CA GLY A 145 9.19 -0.64 13.56
C GLY A 145 10.63 -0.90 13.10
N GLY A 146 10.73 -1.59 11.96
CA GLY A 146 12.01 -1.87 11.30
C GLY A 146 12.33 -0.87 10.19
N PHE A 147 13.02 -1.33 9.14
CA PHE A 147 13.44 -0.49 8.00
C PHE A 147 12.32 -0.02 7.05
N GLY A 148 11.11 -0.56 7.21
CA GLY A 148 9.99 -0.40 6.26
C GLY A 148 9.39 0.99 6.23
#